data_AF-A0A3B9UCZ6-F1
#
_entry.id   AF-A0A3B9UCZ6-F1
#
_cell.length_a   1.000
_cell.length_b   1.000
_cell.length_c   1.000
_cell.angle_alpha   90.00
_cell.angle_beta   90.00
_cell.angle_gamma   90.00
#
_symmetry.space_group_name_H-M   'P 1'
#
loop_
_entity.id
_entity.type
_entity.pdbx_description
1 polymer ?
#
loop_
_entity_poly.entity_id
_entity_poly.type
_entity_poly.pdbx_seq_one_letter_code
_entity_poly.pdbx_strand_id
1 'polypeptide(L)' 'MNSINSITVMYEPTSTGFSAFVQGHPVYTTGATRDELAENIKEAWSLYRELDDSSIIPDMSFVRFVHE' A
#
# COMPACT_ATOMS: atom_id res chain seq x y z
N MET A 1 -24.80 -2.78 -3.78
CA MET A 1 -23.79 -1.72 -3.51
C MET A 1 -22.44 -2.34 -3.83
N ASN A 2 -21.81 -1.93 -4.93
CA ASN A 2 -20.53 -2.49 -5.34
C ASN A 2 -19.43 -1.77 -4.56
N SER A 3 -19.22 -2.16 -3.30
CA SER A 3 -18.12 -1.62 -2.49
C SER A 3 -16.83 -2.23 -3.02
N ILE A 4 -16.28 -1.62 -4.07
CA ILE A 4 -14.94 -1.93 -4.54
C ILE A 4 -14.00 -1.36 -3.47
N ASN A 5 -13.72 -2.15 -2.43
CA ASN A 5 -12.70 -1.87 -1.44
C ASN A 5 -11.33 -2.14 -2.09
N SER A 6 -10.99 -1.40 -3.15
CA SER A 6 -9.69 -1.49 -3.80
C SER A 6 -8.86 -0.26 -3.44
N ILE A 7 -7.62 -0.46 -3.02
CA ILE A 7 -6.67 0.61 -2.77
C ILE A 7 -5.60 0.65 -3.86
N THR A 8 -5.14 1.84 -4.17
CA THR A 8 -4.02 2.05 -5.09
C THR A 8 -2.75 2.29 -4.29
N VAL A 9 -1.80 1.37 -4.43
CA VAL A 9 -0.46 1.48 -3.84
C VAL A 9 0.47 2.06 -4.90
N MET A 10 0.93 3.28 -4.68
CA MET A 10 1.96 3.90 -5.50
C MET A 10 3.33 3.50 -4.97
N TYR A 11 4.23 3.05 -5.84
CA TYR A 11 5.59 2.67 -5.44
C TYR A 11 6.66 3.22 -6.38
N GLU A 12 7.83 3.52 -5.84
CA GLU A 12 9.01 3.92 -6.60
C GLU A 12 10.24 3.07 -6.21
N PRO A 13 11.10 2.71 -7.17
CA PRO A 13 12.38 2.09 -6.86
C PRO A 13 13.35 3.13 -6.28
N THR A 14 14.10 2.73 -5.27
CA THR A 14 15.18 3.50 -4.64
C THR A 14 16.52 2.81 -4.84
N SER A 15 17.62 3.39 -4.37
CA SER A 15 18.95 2.78 -4.47
C SER A 15 19.10 1.46 -3.70
N THR A 16 18.22 1.19 -2.72
CA THR A 16 18.32 0.02 -1.83
C THR A 16 17.05 -0.84 -1.82
N GLY A 17 16.06 -0.55 -2.66
CA GLY A 17 14.79 -1.27 -2.67
C GLY A 17 13.66 -0.44 -3.27
N PHE A 18 12.56 -0.32 -2.54
CA PHE A 18 11.35 0.36 -2.95
C PHE A 18 10.75 1.17 -1.80
N SER A 19 10.15 2.29 -2.15
CA SER A 19 9.27 3.08 -1.28
C SER A 19 7.86 3.03 -1.83
N ALA A 20 6.86 2.92 -0.96
CA ALA A 20 5.46 2.90 -1.36
C ALA A 20 4.57 3.69 -0.42
N PHE A 21 3.45 4.15 -0.97
CA PHE A 21 2.39 4.80 -0.24
C PHE A 21 1.02 4.47 -0.82
N VAL A 22 -0.01 4.49 0.01
CA VAL A 22 -1.38 4.29 -0.45
C VAL A 22 -1.98 5.62 -0.84
N GLN A 23 -2.55 5.69 -2.04
CA GLN A 23 -3.20 6.91 -2.52
C GLN A 23 -4.40 7.27 -1.62
N GLY A 24 -4.42 8.51 -1.13
CA GLY A 24 -5.54 9.02 -0.32
C GLY A 24 -5.53 8.57 1.15
N HIS A 25 -4.51 7.84 1.60
CA HIS A 25 -4.41 7.37 2.98
C HIS A 25 -3.00 7.56 3.54
N PRO A 26 -2.84 7.86 4.84
CA PRO A 26 -1.54 8.08 5.48
C PRO A 26 -0.82 6.76 5.78
N VAL A 27 -0.73 5.88 4.78
CA VAL A 27 -0.10 4.56 4.86
C VAL A 27 1.13 4.57 3.96
N TYR A 28 2.30 4.42 4.56
CA TYR A 28 3.60 4.50 3.90
C TYR A 28 4.46 3.32 4.36
N THR A 29 5.25 2.77 3.45
CA THR A 29 6.19 1.71 3.80
C THR A 29 7.35 1.61 2.82
N THR A 30 8.33 0.79 3.15
CA THR A 30 9.49 0.47 2.31
C THR A 30 9.68 -1.04 2.27
N GLY A 31 10.35 -1.55 1.24
CA GLY A 31 10.74 -2.96 1.17
C GLY A 31 11.94 -3.14 0.24
N ALA A 32 12.80 -4.11 0.51
CA ALA A 32 13.95 -4.39 -0.35
C ALA A 32 13.51 -5.09 -1.66
N THR A 33 12.42 -5.86 -1.60
CA THR A 33 11.82 -6.55 -2.76
C THR A 33 10.35 -6.15 -2.95
N ARG A 34 9.78 -6.48 -4.13
CA ARG A 34 8.35 -6.23 -4.39
C ARG A 34 7.42 -7.06 -3.51
N ASP A 35 7.78 -8.31 -3.23
CA ASP A 35 7.03 -9.19 -2.34
C ASP A 35 7.03 -8.64 -0.90
N GLU A 36 8.20 -8.26 -0.38
CA GLU A 36 8.32 -7.64 0.94
C GLU A 36 7.52 -6.32 1.03
N LEU A 37 7.60 -5.49 -0.01
CA LEU A 37 6.82 -4.26 -0.08
C LEU A 37 5.31 -4.53 -0.02
N ALA A 38 4.84 -5.60 -0.67
CA ALA A 38 3.45 -6.00 -0.68
C ALA A 38 2.98 -6.61 0.66
N GLU A 39 3.85 -7.28 1.40
CA GLU A 39 3.54 -7.72 2.77
C GLU A 39 3.51 -6.53 3.72
N ASN A 40 4.52 -5.68 3.67
CA ASN A 40 4.63 -4.50 4.52
C ASN A 40 3.45 -3.53 4.33
N ILE A 41 2.94 -3.38 3.09
CA ILE A 41 1.76 -2.52 2.85
C ILE A 41 0.47 -3.14 3.40
N LYS A 42 0.34 -4.48 3.40
CA LYS A 42 -0.82 -5.16 4.01
C LYS A 42 -0.83 -4.98 5.51
N GLU A 43 0.31 -5.14 6.16
CA GLU A 43 0.44 -4.91 7.61
C GLU A 43 0.17 -3.46 7.97
N ALA A 44 0.79 -2.51 7.25
CA ALA A 44 0.58 -1.08 7.49
C ALA A 44 -0.88 -0.65 7.24
N TRP A 45 -1.52 -1.22 6.20
CA TRP A 45 -2.94 -0.98 5.94
C TRP A 45 -3.84 -1.57 7.03
N SER A 46 -3.55 -2.80 7.47
CA SER A 46 -4.27 -3.44 8.58
C SER A 46 -4.20 -2.56 9.83
N LEU A 47 -3.01 -2.12 10.22
CA LEU A 47 -2.79 -1.26 11.39
C LEU A 47 -3.59 0.07 11.29
N TYR A 48 -3.61 0.69 10.11
CA TYR A 48 -4.39 1.90 9.86
C TYR A 48 -5.90 1.66 9.99
N ARG A 49 -6.39 0.48 9.57
CA ARG A 49 -7.82 0.11 9.63
C ARG A 49 -8.26 -0.44 10.97
N GLU A 50 -7.35 -0.95 11.79
CA GLU A 50 -7.63 -1.31 13.19
C GLU A 50 -8.07 -0.07 14.00
N LEU A 51 -7.65 1.13 13.59
CA LEU A 51 -8.17 2.39 14.13
C LEU A 51 -9.60 2.72 13.67
N ASP A 52 -10.11 2.04 12.62
CA ASP A 52 -11.38 2.33 11.92
C ASP A 52 -12.45 1.23 12.14
N ASP A 53 -12.23 0.31 13.09
CA ASP A 53 -13.15 -0.79 13.49
C ASP A 53 -13.55 -1.76 12.35
N SER A 54 -12.80 -1.78 11.25
CA SER A 54 -13.22 -2.47 10.03
C SER A 54 -12.14 -3.40 9.48
N SER A 55 -12.31 -4.70 9.76
CA SER A 55 -11.40 -5.80 9.38
C SER A 55 -11.40 -6.18 7.90
N ILE A 56 -11.77 -5.27 7.00
CA ILE A 56 -11.85 -5.58 5.56
C ILE A 56 -10.48 -5.39 4.90
N ILE A 57 -9.93 -6.48 4.38
CA ILE A 57 -8.71 -6.45 3.54
C ILE A 57 -9.12 -5.99 2.13
N PRO A 58 -8.56 -4.88 1.61
CA PRO A 58 -8.88 -4.40 0.29
C PRO A 58 -8.13 -5.16 -0.82
N ASP A 59 -8.66 -5.10 -2.03
CA ASP A 59 -7.92 -5.44 -3.24
C ASP A 59 -6.82 -4.38 -3.49
N MET A 60 -5.58 -4.81 -3.76
CA MET A 60 -4.44 -3.89 -3.87
C MET A 60 -3.94 -3.82 -5.31
N SER A 61 -4.01 -2.62 -5.89
CA SER A 61 -3.43 -2.34 -7.21
C SER A 61 -2.12 -1.57 -7.08
N PHE A 62 -1.01 -2.17 -7.54
CA PHE A 62 0.32 -1.57 -7.47
C PHE A 62 0.65 -0.79 -8.76
N VAL A 63 0.88 0.52 -8.62
CA VAL A 63 1.21 1.42 -9.72
C VAL A 63 2.59 2.03 -9.47
N ARG A 64 3.48 1.94 -10.46
CA ARG A 64 4.80 2.58 -10.35
C ARG A 64 4.63 4.09 -10.47
N PHE A 65 5.15 4.83 -9.50
CA PHE A 65 5.24 6.28 -9.56
C PHE A 65 6.37 6.68 -10.52
N VAL A 66 6.07 7.61 -11.44
CA VAL A 66 7.01 8.14 -12.42
C VAL A 66 7.04 9.65 -12.23
N HIS A 67 8.19 10.20 -11.84
CA HIS A 67 8.42 11.64 -11.92
C HIS A 67 8.69 11.99 -13.39
N GLU A 68 7.77 12.74 -14.00
CA GLU A 68 7.95 13.37 -15.31
C GLU A 68 8.77 14.67 -15.22
#